data_AF-A0A9D6TCQ4-F1
#
_entry.id   AF-A0A9D6TCQ4-F1
#
_cell.length_a   1.000
_cell.length_b   1.000
_cell.length_c   1.000
_cell.angle_alpha   90.00
_cell.angle_beta   90.00
_cell.angle_gamma   90.00
#
_symmetry.space_group_name_H-M   'P 1'
#
loop_
_entity.id
_entity.type
_entity.pdbx_description
1 polymer ?
#
loop_
_entity_poly.entity_id
_entity_poly.type
_entity_poly.pdbx_seq_one_letter_code
_entity_poly.pdbx_strand_id
1 'polypeptide(L)' 'MADVLQPCCVAAREAYVRRLVLGIVSYPVIKSFPCPECRRIVPVRLYAPPGEAGESA' A
#
# COMPACT_ATOMS: atom_id res chain seq x y z
N MET A 1 -10.88 17.85 -3.31
CA MET A 1 -10.34 17.72 -1.94
C MET A 1 -9.23 16.70 -1.98
N ALA A 2 -7.97 17.12 -1.83
CA ALA A 2 -6.87 16.18 -1.68
C ALA A 2 -7.03 15.48 -0.32
N ASP A 3 -7.31 14.18 -0.36
CA ASP A 3 -7.34 13.30 0.80
C ASP A 3 -5.92 13.28 1.40
N VAL A 4 -5.62 14.21 2.31
CA VAL A 4 -4.34 14.23 3.02
C VAL A 4 -4.33 12.99 3.91
N LEU A 5 -3.74 11.90 3.41
CA LEU A 5 -3.52 10.71 4.21
C LEU A 5 -2.73 11.13 5.45
N GLN A 6 -3.28 10.86 6.63
CA GLN A 6 -2.56 11.10 7.87
C GLN A 6 -1.28 10.25 7.90
N PRO A 7 -0.22 10.71 8.57
CA PRO A 7 1.07 10.00 8.62
C PRO A 7 0.92 8.57 9.14
N CYS A 8 -0.02 8.31 10.06
CA CYS A 8 -0.32 6.96 10.54
C CYS A 8 -0.85 6.04 9.44
N CYS A 9 -1.71 6.56 8.56
CA CYS A 9 -2.29 5.79 7.47
C CYS A 9 -1.25 5.55 6.34
N VAL A 10 -0.25 6.45 6.16
CA VAL A 10 0.92 6.26 5.27
C VAL A 10 1.84 5.15 5.80
N ALA A 11 2.26 5.23 7.06
CA ALA A 11 3.14 4.22 7.67
C ALA A 11 2.51 2.82 7.66
N ALA A 12 1.21 2.73 7.96
CA ALA A 12 0.48 1.47 7.88
C ALA A 12 0.44 0.91 6.46
N ARG A 13 0.27 1.77 5.45
CA ARG A 13 0.29 1.37 4.03
C ARG A 13 1.64 0.79 3.64
N GLU A 14 2.73 1.46 4.01
CA GLU A 14 4.09 0.99 3.70
C GLU A 14 4.39 -0.35 4.37
N ALA A 15 4.04 -0.50 5.65
CA ALA A 15 4.19 -1.75 6.38
C ALA A 15 3.37 -2.89 5.73
N TYR A 16 2.14 -2.61 5.31
CA TYR A 16 1.29 -3.57 4.62
C TYR A 16 1.86 -3.96 3.25
N VAL A 17 2.30 -2.99 2.45
CA VAL A 17 2.95 -3.23 1.15
C VAL A 17 4.20 -4.09 1.31
N ARG A 18 5.08 -3.82 2.28
CA ARG A 18 6.26 -4.66 2.53
C ARG A 18 5.89 -6.11 2.83
N ARG A 19 4.83 -6.34 3.61
CA ARG A 19 4.32 -7.70 3.89
C ARG A 19 3.76 -8.37 2.64
N LEU A 20 3.02 -7.63 1.82
CA LEU A 20 2.48 -8.14 0.56
C LEU A 20 3.62 -8.58 -0.37
N VAL A 21 4.67 -7.78 -0.49
CA VAL A 21 5.81 -8.07 -1.37
C VAL A 21 6.56 -9.35 -0.94
N LEU A 22 6.62 -9.65 0.35
CA LEU A 22 7.26 -10.87 0.85
C LEU A 22 6.39 -12.13 0.69
N GLY A 23 5.08 -11.99 0.52
CA GLY A 23 4.13 -13.11 0.55
C GLY A 23 3.26 -13.29 -0.69
N ILE A 24 3.31 -12.38 -1.67
CA ILE A 24 2.47 -12.43 -2.86
C ILE A 24 3.24 -12.98 -4.06
N VAL A 25 2.61 -13.97 -4.70
CA VAL A 25 3.09 -14.64 -5.91
C VAL A 25 2.45 -14.12 -7.20
N SER A 26 1.45 -13.23 -7.12
CA SER A 26 0.73 -12.72 -8.30
C SER A 26 0.23 -11.28 -8.13
N TYR A 27 0.50 -10.47 -9.15
CA TYR A 27 0.03 -9.09 -9.31
C TYR A 27 -1.06 -9.04 -10.40
N PRO A 28 -2.01 -8.09 -10.39
CA PRO A 28 -2.13 -6.95 -9.48
C PRO A 28 -2.83 -7.26 -8.16
N VAL A 29 -2.41 -6.58 -7.10
CA VAL A 29 -2.99 -6.66 -5.76
C VAL A 29 -3.79 -5.40 -5.49
N ILE A 30 -5.11 -5.53 -5.44
CA ILE A 30 -6.03 -4.43 -5.12
C ILE A 30 -6.77 -4.84 -3.86
N LYS A 31 -6.39 -4.25 -2.72
CA LYS A 31 -7.02 -4.51 -1.42
C LYS A 31 -7.19 -3.20 -0.65
N SER A 32 -8.20 -3.15 0.21
CA SER A 32 -8.38 -2.07 1.18
C SER A 32 -8.26 -2.66 2.58
N PHE A 33 -7.64 -1.91 3.49
CA PHE A 33 -7.53 -2.31 4.89
C PHE A 33 -7.78 -1.12 5.82
N PRO A 34 -8.34 -1.32 7.02
CA PRO A 34 -8.48 -0.26 7.99
C PRO A 34 -7.13 0.07 8.62
N CYS A 35 -6.77 1.35 8.69
CA CYS A 35 -5.60 1.76 9.45
C CYS A 35 -5.81 1.47 10.95
N PRO A 36 -4.83 0.87 11.65
CA PRO A 36 -4.98 0.53 13.06
C PRO A 36 -5.17 1.76 13.97
N GLU A 37 -4.63 2.91 13.58
CA GLU A 37 -4.69 4.16 14.36
C GLU A 37 -5.95 4.98 14.01
N CYS A 38 -6.03 5.43 12.75
CA CYS A 38 -7.04 6.37 12.28
C CYS A 38 -8.40 5.68 11.97
N ARG A 39 -8.45 4.33 11.95
CA ARG A 39 -9.57 3.49 11.43
C ARG A 39 -10.06 3.84 10.03
N ARG A 40 -9.36 4.74 9.32
CA ARG A 40 -9.63 5.12 7.94
C ARG A 40 -9.34 3.93 7.03
N ILE A 41 -10.19 3.72 6.03
CA ILE A 41 -9.98 2.68 5.02
C ILE A 41 -8.89 3.16 4.07
N VAL A 42 -7.76 2.45 4.06
CA VAL A 42 -6.62 2.76 3.21
C VAL A 42 -6.62 1.82 2.01
N PRO A 43 -6.77 2.34 0.78
CA PRO A 43 -6.65 1.52 -0.42
C PRO A 43 -5.18 1.25 -0.75
N VAL A 44 -4.87 -0.01 -1.04
CA VAL A 44 -3.57 -0.49 -1.52
C VAL A 44 -3.77 -1.09 -2.90
N ARG A 45 -3.02 -0.54 -3.87
CA ARG A 45 -2.98 -1.01 -5.24
C ARG A 45 -1.52 -1.22 -5.61
N LEU A 46 -1.14 -2.47 -5.84
CA LEU A 46 0.18 -2.87 -6.33
C LEU A 46 -0.01 -3.52 -7.68
N TYR A 47 0.46 -2.87 -8.74
CA TYR A 47 0.37 -3.40 -10.10
C TYR A 47 1.59 -4.25 -10.48
N ALA A 48 2.70 -4.05 -9.78
CA ALA A 48 3.96 -4.75 -9.95
C ALA A 48 4.72 -4.78 -8.61
N PRO A 49 5.70 -5.68 -8.42
CA PRO A 49 6.58 -5.62 -7.26
C PRO A 49 7.33 -4.28 -7.22
N PRO A 50 7.72 -3.79 -6.01
CA PRO A 50 8.37 -2.48 -5.85
C PRO A 50 9.75 -2.39 -6.55
N GLY A 51 10.30 -3.50 -7.03
CA GLY A 51 11.49 -3.51 -7.89
C GLY A 51 11.19 -3.37 -9.40
N GLU A 52 9.96 -3.65 -9.84
CA GLU A 52 9.57 -3.49 -11.26
C GLU A 52 8.76 -2.21 -11.50
N ALA A 53 8.13 -1.64 -10.46
CA ALA A 53 7.33 -0.42 -10.56
C ALA A 53 8.16 0.89 -10.53
N GLY A 54 9.49 0.82 -10.50
CA GLY A 54 10.35 1.96 -10.13
C GLY A 54 11.75 1.98 -10.74
N GLU A 55 11.92 1.46 -11.96
CA GLU A 55 13.09 1.81 -12.77
C GLU A 55 12.60 2.40 -14.11
N SER A 56 12.13 3.65 -14.06
CA SER A 56 12.05 4.56 -15.21
C SER A 56 11.84 6.00 -14.72
N ALA A 57 12.94 6.75 -14.73
CA ALA A 57 13.08 8.22 -14.74
C ALA A 57 12.80 9.02 -13.46
#